data_AF-A0A1I7UGY8-F1
#
_entry.id   AF-A0A1I7UGY8-F1
#
_cell.length_a   1.000
_cell.length_b   1.000
_cell.length_c   1.000
_cell.angle_alpha   90.00
_cell.angle_beta   90.00
_cell.angle_gamma   90.00
#
_symmetry.space_group_name_H-M   'P 1'
#
loop_
_entity.id
_entity.type
_entity.pdbx_description
1 polymer ?
#
loop_
_entity_poly.entity_id
_entity_poly.type
_entity_poly.pdbx_seq_one_letter_code
_entity_poly.pdbx_strand_id
1 'polypeptide(L)'
;MSTNDSMPFECSTNPDTVFPVLDLFLYFITFSYLSVGLLLHGAILRMIFYSQRKVFKENSFFQIYAMDSIMSILLILDDILFNRLFLFVSPLCSLVAPFFYTPSILLKLIYLILHYTRFSKSIAQILMVLNRMSCVLTPANYDPLWRRITPIARVLVAFLPFGGIWNLIISHVYGQSIRGGFAINYKRAVQWAALSLFQSIYISTALFFTVICTSVTVYKLYFLPDRIKTAEKALCVTSFFISITFLFVAATQMMLSLLILLLFLFPSEVISCDITATLTSQSYYPVYAVFTFHDGRRSPVLYLPYSGSSQSTRITGSFCNSRPTRLDAYRTYPGYGAWPYASSQAFLEGYGVVNYSVLSDGVFMGAKVGVICAAGDCGRG
;
A
#
# COMPACT_ATOMS: atom_id res chain seq x y z
N MET A 1 -14.08 -27.92 13.25
CA MET A 1 -13.52 -27.78 11.89
C MET A 1 -14.67 -27.40 10.99
N SER A 2 -14.95 -26.09 10.86
CA SER A 2 -16.09 -25.55 10.12
C SER A 2 -15.73 -25.39 8.65
N THR A 3 -16.62 -25.81 7.76
CA THR A 3 -16.49 -25.90 6.30
C THR A 3 -16.54 -24.55 5.55
N ASN A 4 -16.26 -23.41 6.19
CA ASN A 4 -16.44 -22.07 5.62
C ASN A 4 -15.18 -21.17 5.59
N ASP A 5 -13.98 -21.72 5.79
CA ASP A 5 -12.73 -20.92 5.83
C ASP A 5 -12.02 -20.78 4.47
N SER A 6 -12.64 -21.22 3.37
CA SER A 6 -12.07 -21.00 2.03
C SER A 6 -12.23 -19.55 1.60
N MET A 7 -11.13 -18.92 1.20
CA MET A 7 -11.08 -17.60 0.57
C MET A 7 -10.60 -17.78 -0.87
N PRO A 8 -11.47 -18.25 -1.78
CA PRO A 8 -11.11 -18.36 -3.18
C PRO A 8 -10.83 -16.98 -3.76
N PHE A 9 -9.80 -16.89 -4.59
CA PHE A 9 -9.49 -15.69 -5.36
C PHE A 9 -9.33 -16.07 -6.83
N GLU A 10 -9.89 -15.23 -7.71
CA GLU A 10 -9.81 -15.44 -9.15
C GLU A 10 -8.59 -14.67 -9.69
N CYS A 11 -7.71 -15.37 -10.39
CA CYS A 11 -6.60 -14.75 -11.11
C CYS A 11 -7.18 -13.84 -12.21
N SER A 12 -6.79 -12.56 -12.23
CA SER A 12 -7.31 -11.64 -13.25
C SER A 12 -6.88 -12.11 -14.64
N THR A 13 -7.83 -12.15 -15.57
CA THR A 13 -7.59 -12.33 -17.00
C THR A 13 -7.84 -11.04 -17.77
N ASN A 14 -8.07 -9.92 -17.07
CA ASN A 14 -8.44 -8.67 -17.69
C ASN A 14 -7.29 -8.13 -18.57
N PRO A 15 -7.47 -8.05 -19.90
CA PRO A 15 -6.43 -7.65 -20.85
C PRO A 15 -5.93 -6.22 -20.65
N ASP A 16 -6.70 -5.37 -19.98
CA ASP A 16 -6.30 -3.98 -19.68
C ASP A 16 -5.31 -3.88 -18.51
N THR A 17 -5.19 -4.95 -17.71
CA THR A 17 -4.37 -4.98 -16.47
C THR A 17 -3.30 -6.07 -16.44
N VAL A 18 -3.36 -7.02 -17.38
CA VAL A 18 -2.48 -8.18 -17.43
C VAL A 18 -1.67 -8.16 -18.72
N PHE A 19 -0.36 -7.95 -18.59
CA PHE A 19 0.57 -7.89 -19.72
C PHE A 19 1.56 -9.05 -19.61
N PRO A 20 1.23 -10.27 -20.07
CA PRO A 20 1.98 -11.48 -19.75
C PRO A 20 3.45 -11.44 -20.21
N VAL A 21 3.72 -10.84 -21.36
CA VAL A 21 5.10 -10.67 -21.87
C VAL A 21 5.89 -9.69 -20.99
N LEU A 22 5.27 -8.58 -20.59
CA LEU A 22 5.91 -7.58 -19.74
C LEU A 22 6.13 -8.12 -18.32
N ASP A 23 5.14 -8.80 -17.74
CA ASP A 23 5.26 -9.40 -16.41
C ASP A 23 6.34 -10.49 -16.39
N LEU A 24 6.41 -11.35 -17.42
CA LEU A 24 7.49 -12.33 -17.55
C LEU A 24 8.87 -11.67 -17.71
N PHE A 25 8.95 -10.58 -18.49
CA PHE A 25 10.19 -9.80 -18.63
C PHE A 25 10.62 -9.17 -17.30
N LEU A 26 9.68 -8.60 -16.54
CA LEU A 26 9.92 -8.09 -15.19
C LEU A 26 10.40 -9.20 -14.26
N TYR A 27 9.82 -10.40 -14.35
CA TYR A 27 10.31 -11.56 -13.61
C TYR A 27 11.76 -11.87 -13.96
N PHE A 28 12.13 -11.98 -15.24
CA PHE A 28 13.51 -12.27 -15.65
C PHE A 28 14.51 -11.22 -15.19
N ILE A 29 14.16 -9.93 -15.29
CA ILE A 29 15.00 -8.85 -14.73
C ILE A 29 15.17 -9.07 -13.22
N THR A 30 14.06 -9.32 -12.51
CA THR A 30 14.08 -9.46 -11.05
C THR A 30 14.86 -10.67 -10.58
N PHE A 31 14.65 -11.80 -11.25
CA PHE A 31 15.39 -13.04 -11.06
C PHE A 31 16.89 -12.84 -11.28
N SER A 32 17.26 -12.16 -12.36
CA SER A 32 18.68 -11.93 -12.70
C SER A 32 19.39 -11.09 -11.66
N TYR A 33 18.83 -9.94 -11.26
CA TYR A 33 19.48 -9.09 -10.26
C TYR A 33 19.53 -9.75 -8.86
N LEU A 34 18.47 -10.45 -8.46
CA LEU A 34 18.41 -11.12 -7.16
C LEU A 34 19.37 -12.31 -7.10
N SER A 35 19.53 -13.04 -8.20
CA SER A 35 20.49 -14.15 -8.30
C SER A 35 21.93 -13.67 -8.11
N VAL A 36 22.29 -12.51 -8.66
CA VAL A 36 23.60 -11.89 -8.39
C VAL A 36 23.75 -11.58 -6.91
N GLY A 37 22.73 -10.97 -6.28
CA GLY A 37 22.72 -10.71 -4.84
C GLY A 37 22.88 -11.98 -3.99
N LEU A 38 22.19 -13.06 -4.37
CA LEU A 38 22.27 -14.37 -3.71
C LEU A 38 23.69 -14.95 -3.76
N LEU A 39 24.32 -14.90 -4.94
CA LEU A 39 25.70 -15.37 -5.11
C LEU A 39 26.69 -14.54 -4.29
N LEU A 40 26.54 -13.22 -4.26
CA LEU A 40 27.40 -12.33 -3.47
C LEU A 40 27.29 -12.58 -1.97
N HIS A 41 26.07 -12.67 -1.43
CA HIS A 41 25.88 -13.01 -0.02
C HIS A 41 26.39 -14.42 0.32
N GLY A 42 26.20 -15.39 -0.58
CA GLY A 42 26.77 -16.73 -0.44
C GLY A 42 28.30 -16.72 -0.41
N ALA A 43 28.94 -15.93 -1.28
CA ALA A 43 30.39 -15.78 -1.33
C ALA A 43 30.95 -15.12 -0.06
N ILE A 44 30.26 -14.09 0.47
CA ILE A 44 30.60 -13.45 1.75
C ILE A 44 30.54 -14.46 2.89
N LEU A 45 29.45 -15.24 2.99
CA LEU A 45 29.32 -16.25 4.05
C LEU A 45 30.39 -17.34 3.92
N ARG A 46 30.69 -17.79 2.69
CA ARG A 46 31.79 -18.72 2.43
C ARG A 46 33.13 -18.14 2.87
N MET A 47 33.36 -16.85 2.66
CA MET A 47 34.58 -16.17 3.11
C MET A 47 34.68 -16.15 4.65
N ILE A 48 33.60 -15.76 5.34
CA ILE A 48 33.57 -15.60 6.80
C ILE A 48 33.63 -16.95 7.53
N PHE A 49 32.88 -17.96 7.06
CA PHE A 49 32.78 -19.25 7.76
C PHE A 49 33.79 -20.30 7.32
N TYR A 50 34.31 -20.21 6.09
CA TYR A 50 35.19 -21.24 5.53
C TYR A 50 36.55 -20.70 5.11
N SER A 51 36.62 -19.84 4.09
CA SER A 51 37.89 -19.47 3.42
C SER A 51 38.87 -18.73 4.33
N GLN A 52 38.40 -17.70 5.04
CA GLN A 52 39.23 -16.79 5.84
C GLN A 52 38.73 -16.71 7.29
N ARG A 53 38.19 -17.83 7.79
CA ARG A 53 37.53 -17.93 9.10
C ARG A 53 38.39 -17.43 10.25
N LYS A 54 39.69 -17.72 10.26
CA LYS A 54 40.61 -17.30 11.35
C LYS A 54 40.72 -15.78 11.45
N VAL A 55 40.55 -15.06 10.34
CA VAL A 55 40.65 -13.60 10.27
C VAL A 55 39.31 -12.93 10.58
N PHE A 56 38.21 -13.44 10.00
CA PHE A 56 36.91 -12.74 10.05
C PHE A 56 35.97 -13.20 11.16
N LYS A 57 36.08 -14.44 11.65
CA LYS A 57 35.11 -14.99 12.62
C LYS A 57 35.13 -14.23 13.94
N GLU A 58 36.28 -13.72 14.37
CA GLU A 58 36.43 -13.04 15.66
C GLU A 58 36.05 -11.56 15.59
N ASN A 59 35.99 -10.98 14.39
CA ASN A 59 35.65 -9.58 14.22
C ASN A 59 34.13 -9.36 14.40
N SER A 60 33.77 -8.49 15.35
CA SER A 60 32.40 -8.15 15.71
C SER A 60 31.57 -7.63 14.53
N PHE A 61 32.18 -6.85 13.63
CA PHE A 61 31.52 -6.35 12.43
C PHE A 61 31.06 -7.50 11.53
N PHE A 62 31.97 -8.43 11.22
CA PHE A 62 31.71 -9.54 10.30
C PHE A 62 30.75 -10.56 10.90
N GLN A 63 30.69 -10.72 12.22
CA GLN A 63 29.66 -11.54 12.86
C GLN A 63 28.25 -10.99 12.64
N ILE A 64 28.06 -9.66 12.77
CA ILE A 64 26.76 -9.02 12.54
C ILE A 64 26.43 -9.04 11.04
N TYR A 65 27.42 -8.75 10.18
CA TYR A 65 27.26 -8.79 8.73
C TYR A 65 26.92 -10.19 8.20
N ALA A 66 27.43 -11.25 8.83
CA ALA A 66 27.06 -12.62 8.51
C ALA A 66 25.58 -12.88 8.83
N MET A 67 25.06 -12.38 9.96
CA MET A 67 23.63 -12.49 10.28
C MET A 67 22.77 -11.74 9.25
N ASP A 68 23.13 -10.51 8.87
CA ASP A 68 22.43 -9.78 7.79
C ASP A 68 22.47 -10.56 6.46
N SER A 69 23.61 -11.16 6.12
CA SER A 69 23.76 -11.93 4.88
C SER A 69 22.91 -13.20 4.88
N ILE A 70 22.81 -13.92 6.00
CA ILE A 70 21.91 -15.08 6.13
C ILE A 70 20.45 -14.65 5.93
N MET A 71 20.02 -13.57 6.58
CA MET A 71 18.65 -13.05 6.42
C MET A 71 18.39 -12.56 5.00
N SER A 72 19.40 -11.99 4.33
CA SER A 72 19.31 -11.56 2.93
C SER A 72 19.13 -12.74 1.99
N ILE A 73 19.85 -13.84 2.19
CA ILE A 73 19.70 -15.07 1.40
C ILE A 73 18.28 -15.61 1.54
N LEU A 74 17.76 -15.72 2.78
CA LEU A 74 16.40 -16.19 3.02
C LEU A 74 15.36 -15.28 2.36
N LEU A 75 15.51 -13.96 2.49
CA LEU A 75 14.64 -12.96 1.86
C LEU A 75 14.66 -13.07 0.33
N ILE A 76 15.85 -13.20 -0.27
CA ILE A 76 16.03 -13.32 -1.71
C ILE A 76 15.42 -14.62 -2.25
N LEU A 77 15.62 -15.73 -1.55
CA LEU A 77 15.04 -17.02 -1.93
C LEU A 77 13.52 -16.98 -1.87
N ASP A 78 12.94 -16.38 -0.83
CA ASP A 78 11.49 -16.19 -0.71
C ASP A 78 10.94 -15.33 -1.85
N ASP A 79 11.62 -14.23 -2.18
CA ASP A 79 11.22 -13.35 -3.27
C ASP A 79 11.31 -14.03 -4.64
N ILE A 80 12.42 -14.73 -4.95
CA ILE A 80 12.61 -15.41 -6.23
C ILE A 80 11.65 -16.59 -6.38
N LEU A 81 11.59 -17.48 -5.39
CA LEU A 81 10.90 -18.76 -5.51
C LEU A 81 9.41 -18.66 -5.26
N PHE A 82 8.94 -17.61 -4.56
CA PHE A 82 7.55 -17.47 -4.19
C PHE A 82 6.95 -16.12 -4.59
N ASN A 83 7.29 -15.02 -3.92
CA ASN A 83 6.55 -13.76 -4.10
C ASN A 83 6.57 -13.27 -5.54
N ARG A 84 7.75 -13.17 -6.16
CA ARG A 84 7.89 -12.62 -7.52
C ARG A 84 7.49 -13.63 -8.58
N LEU A 85 7.74 -14.92 -8.34
CA LEU A 85 7.31 -15.98 -9.23
C LEU A 85 5.78 -15.97 -9.39
N PHE A 86 5.04 -16.03 -8.28
CA PHE A 86 3.57 -16.08 -8.32
C PHE A 86 2.91 -14.74 -8.64
N LEU A 87 3.61 -13.62 -8.46
CA LEU A 87 3.13 -12.29 -8.85
C LEU A 87 3.28 -12.01 -10.35
N PHE A 88 4.42 -12.40 -10.96
CA PHE A 88 4.76 -12.00 -12.33
C PHE A 88 4.58 -13.11 -13.37
N VAL A 89 4.56 -14.39 -12.96
CA VAL A 89 4.32 -15.49 -13.90
C VAL A 89 2.83 -15.81 -13.92
N SER A 90 2.06 -14.97 -14.62
CA SER A 90 0.60 -15.04 -14.70
C SER A 90 0.03 -16.44 -15.03
N PRO A 91 0.62 -17.24 -15.96
CA PRO A 91 0.12 -18.59 -16.24
C PRO A 91 0.21 -19.56 -15.06
N LEU A 92 1.10 -19.35 -14.10
CA LEU A 92 1.19 -20.18 -12.89
C LEU A 92 0.03 -19.92 -11.93
N CYS A 93 -0.62 -18.76 -12.00
CA CYS A 93 -1.68 -18.38 -11.08
C CYS A 93 -2.87 -19.36 -11.16
N SER A 94 -3.40 -19.62 -12.35
CA SER A 94 -4.56 -20.51 -12.51
C SER A 94 -4.27 -21.96 -12.12
N LEU A 95 -3.02 -22.41 -12.28
CA LEU A 95 -2.57 -23.75 -11.91
C LEU A 95 -2.41 -23.90 -10.39
N VAL A 96 -1.87 -22.88 -9.73
CA VAL A 96 -1.39 -22.98 -8.34
C VAL A 96 -2.36 -22.35 -7.33
N ALA A 97 -3.17 -21.36 -7.74
CA ALA A 97 -4.15 -20.70 -6.88
C ALA A 97 -5.11 -21.65 -6.15
N PRO A 98 -5.63 -22.74 -6.78
CA PRO A 98 -6.54 -23.66 -6.10
C PRO A 98 -5.96 -24.30 -4.83
N PHE A 99 -4.64 -24.50 -4.77
CA PHE A 99 -3.96 -25.05 -3.59
C PHE A 99 -3.90 -24.06 -2.41
N PHE A 100 -4.18 -22.78 -2.66
CA PHE A 100 -4.11 -21.69 -1.68
C PHE A 100 -5.49 -21.10 -1.34
N TYR A 101 -6.59 -21.69 -1.80
CA TYR A 101 -7.95 -21.26 -1.45
C TYR A 101 -8.32 -21.56 -0.01
N THR A 102 -7.73 -22.61 0.57
CA THR A 102 -7.79 -22.87 2.01
C THR A 102 -6.56 -22.30 2.70
N PRO A 103 -6.67 -21.84 3.97
CA PRO A 103 -5.52 -21.37 4.73
C PRO A 103 -4.46 -22.46 4.80
N SER A 104 -3.36 -22.25 4.08
CA SER A 104 -2.26 -23.19 4.04
C SER A 104 -1.17 -22.75 5.01
N ILE A 105 -0.68 -23.73 5.78
CA ILE A 105 0.45 -23.52 6.71
C ILE A 105 1.68 -23.04 5.94
N LEU A 106 1.85 -23.52 4.70
CA LEU A 106 2.94 -23.11 3.81
C LEU A 106 2.90 -21.61 3.50
N LEU A 107 1.76 -21.07 3.05
CA LEU A 107 1.63 -19.65 2.71
C LEU A 107 1.89 -18.76 3.93
N LYS A 108 1.38 -19.18 5.09
CA LYS A 108 1.62 -18.48 6.36
C LYS A 108 3.09 -18.50 6.77
N LEU A 109 3.77 -19.65 6.64
CA LEU A 109 5.19 -19.80 6.97
C LEU A 109 6.06 -18.89 6.09
N ILE A 110 5.84 -18.92 4.77
CA ILE A 110 6.54 -18.09 3.78
C ILE A 110 6.36 -16.61 4.11
N TYR A 111 5.11 -16.18 4.35
CA TYR A 111 4.83 -14.80 4.73
C TYR A 111 5.50 -14.38 6.04
N LEU A 112 5.53 -15.24 7.05
CA LEU A 112 6.21 -14.97 8.31
C LEU A 112 7.72 -14.85 8.14
N ILE A 113 8.34 -15.76 7.38
CA ILE A 113 9.79 -15.73 7.09
C ILE A 113 10.15 -14.44 6.34
N LEU A 114 9.36 -14.07 5.34
CA LEU A 114 9.56 -12.85 4.57
C LEU A 114 9.64 -11.61 5.47
N HIS A 115 8.66 -11.42 6.36
CA HIS A 115 8.62 -10.23 7.21
C HIS A 115 9.60 -10.30 8.37
N TYR A 116 9.85 -11.50 8.91
CA TYR A 116 10.88 -11.73 9.91
C TYR A 116 12.26 -11.32 9.40
N THR A 117 12.64 -11.75 8.19
CA THR A 117 13.93 -11.43 7.59
C THR A 117 14.07 -9.93 7.32
N ARG A 118 13.01 -9.26 6.85
CA ARG A 118 12.98 -7.80 6.68
C ARG A 118 13.25 -7.05 7.98
N PHE A 119 12.56 -7.39 9.08
CA PHE A 119 12.79 -6.75 10.37
C PHE A 119 14.19 -7.06 10.93
N SER A 120 14.65 -8.30 10.78
CA SER A 120 16.00 -8.71 11.18
C SER A 120 17.08 -7.88 10.49
N LYS A 121 16.92 -7.61 9.18
CA LYS A 121 17.84 -6.75 8.42
C LYS A 121 17.85 -5.32 8.94
N SER A 122 16.69 -4.74 9.28
CA SER A 122 16.63 -3.40 9.87
C SER A 122 17.39 -3.32 11.20
N ILE A 123 17.27 -4.34 12.05
CA ILE A 123 17.99 -4.42 13.33
C ILE A 123 19.49 -4.60 13.10
N ALA A 124 19.87 -5.52 12.20
CA ALA A 124 21.26 -5.75 11.85
C ALA A 124 21.92 -4.48 11.31
N GLN A 125 21.21 -3.71 10.48
CA GLN A 125 21.67 -2.43 9.95
C GLN A 125 22.00 -1.43 11.06
N ILE A 126 21.12 -1.26 12.06
CA ILE A 126 21.38 -0.39 13.23
C ILE A 126 22.68 -0.80 13.93
N LEU A 127 22.85 -2.09 14.18
CA LEU A 127 24.00 -2.62 14.91
C LEU A 127 25.29 -2.49 14.10
N MET A 128 25.24 -2.66 12.78
CA MET A 128 26.38 -2.46 11.89
C MET A 128 26.84 -1.00 11.84
N VAL A 129 25.92 -0.03 11.75
CA VAL A 129 26.30 1.40 11.74
C VAL A 129 26.84 1.86 13.09
N LEU A 130 26.28 1.36 14.21
CA LEU A 130 26.79 1.60 15.55
C LEU A 130 28.19 1.01 15.76
N ASN A 131 28.41 -0.21 15.27
CA ASN A 131 29.71 -0.88 15.31
C ASN A 131 30.80 -0.06 14.62
N ARG A 132 30.51 0.44 13.43
CA ARG A 132 31.44 1.27 12.66
C ARG A 132 31.69 2.62 13.31
N MET A 133 30.65 3.29 13.79
CA MET A 133 30.80 4.55 14.52
C MET A 133 31.68 4.38 15.77
N SER A 134 31.53 3.26 16.50
CA SER A 134 32.33 2.98 17.70
C SER A 134 33.82 2.81 17.39
N CYS A 135 34.15 2.21 16.24
CA CYS A 135 35.53 2.04 15.77
C CYS A 135 36.21 3.41 15.54
N VAL A 136 35.47 4.38 14.98
CA VAL A 136 35.99 5.73 14.72
C VAL A 136 36.03 6.61 15.97
N LEU A 137 35.01 6.52 16.84
CA LEU A 137 34.92 7.37 18.04
C LEU A 137 35.86 6.90 19.16
N THR A 138 35.99 5.59 19.35
CA THR A 138 36.71 5.01 20.48
C THR A 138 37.58 3.83 20.05
N PRO A 139 38.60 4.05 19.19
CA PRO A 139 39.42 2.96 18.65
C PRO A 139 40.15 2.15 19.75
N ALA A 140 40.65 2.81 20.80
CA ALA A 140 41.38 2.16 21.89
C ALA A 140 40.53 1.18 22.72
N ASN A 141 39.23 1.44 22.83
CA ASN A 141 38.29 0.63 23.62
C ASN A 141 37.30 -0.16 22.75
N TYR A 142 37.48 -0.17 21.43
CA TYR A 142 36.56 -0.80 20.48
C TYR A 142 36.42 -2.31 20.74
N ASP A 143 37.55 -3.02 20.83
CA ASP A 143 37.57 -4.48 21.02
C ASP A 143 36.94 -4.93 22.35
N PRO A 144 37.27 -4.38 23.53
CA PRO A 144 36.63 -4.77 24.78
C PRO A 144 35.13 -4.40 24.81
N LEU A 145 34.74 -3.27 24.21
CA LEU A 145 33.34 -2.86 24.11
C LEU A 145 32.52 -3.87 23.29
N TRP A 146 32.97 -4.17 22.06
CA TRP A 146 32.21 -5.02 21.16
C TRP A 146 32.26 -6.50 21.54
N ARG A 147 33.26 -6.96 22.28
CA ARG A 147 33.24 -8.30 22.87
C ARG A 147 32.02 -8.52 23.80
N ARG A 148 31.58 -7.47 24.49
CA ARG A 148 30.39 -7.50 25.36
C ARG A 148 29.09 -7.25 24.59
N ILE A 149 29.12 -6.36 23.59
CA ILE A 149 27.91 -5.99 22.82
C ILE A 149 27.56 -7.04 21.76
N THR A 150 28.52 -7.65 21.06
CA THR A 150 28.27 -8.60 19.97
C THR A 150 27.37 -9.79 20.34
N PRO A 151 27.50 -10.47 21.50
CA PRO A 151 26.53 -11.51 21.88
C PRO A 151 25.11 -10.96 22.03
N ILE A 152 24.96 -9.76 22.62
CA ILE A 152 23.67 -9.08 22.77
C ILE A 152 23.11 -8.71 21.39
N ALA A 153 23.94 -8.18 20.49
CA ALA A 153 23.59 -7.85 19.11
C ALA A 153 23.03 -9.07 18.36
N ARG A 154 23.68 -10.24 18.50
CA ARG A 154 23.19 -11.49 17.88
C ARG A 154 21.81 -11.91 18.41
N VAL A 155 21.59 -11.79 19.73
CA VAL A 155 20.29 -12.07 20.35
C VAL A 155 19.23 -11.08 19.85
N LEU A 156 19.54 -9.79 19.77
CA LEU A 156 18.61 -8.78 19.27
C LEU A 156 18.21 -9.03 17.82
N VAL A 157 19.18 -9.32 16.93
CA VAL A 157 18.88 -9.62 15.52
C VAL A 157 17.99 -10.86 15.38
N ALA A 158 18.14 -11.86 16.25
CA ALA A 158 17.35 -13.09 16.20
C ALA A 158 15.96 -12.94 16.84
N PHE A 159 15.83 -12.23 17.96
CA PHE A 159 14.60 -12.27 18.75
C PHE A 159 13.73 -11.02 18.64
N LEU A 160 14.32 -9.84 18.47
CA LEU A 160 13.55 -8.61 18.33
C LEU A 160 12.57 -8.60 17.13
N PRO A 161 12.86 -9.23 15.97
CA PRO A 161 11.91 -9.32 14.86
C PRO A 161 10.56 -9.95 15.22
N PHE A 162 10.51 -10.84 16.22
CA PHE A 162 9.24 -11.44 16.69
C PHE A 162 8.27 -10.37 17.22
N GLY A 163 8.79 -9.29 17.79
CA GLY A 163 7.99 -8.13 18.19
C GLY A 163 7.37 -7.36 17.02
N GLY A 164 7.85 -7.56 15.79
CA GLY A 164 7.24 -7.02 14.57
C GLY A 164 6.26 -7.98 13.89
N ILE A 165 6.48 -9.30 13.99
CA ILE A 165 5.65 -10.30 13.29
C ILE A 165 4.55 -10.96 14.13
N TRP A 166 4.48 -10.71 15.45
CA TRP A 166 3.48 -11.35 16.32
C TRP A 166 2.04 -11.15 15.83
N ASN A 167 1.73 -9.99 15.26
CA ASN A 167 0.43 -9.67 14.68
C ASN A 167 0.10 -10.57 13.48
N LEU A 168 1.10 -11.00 12.71
CA LEU A 168 0.95 -11.94 11.60
C LEU A 168 0.77 -13.39 12.08
N ILE A 169 1.39 -13.76 13.20
CA ILE A 169 1.26 -15.10 13.79
C ILE A 169 -0.20 -15.38 14.16
N ILE A 170 -0.91 -14.39 14.70
CA ILE A 170 -2.34 -14.51 15.05
C ILE A 170 -3.30 -14.22 13.88
N SER A 171 -2.81 -13.56 12.83
CA SER A 171 -3.65 -13.18 11.69
C SER A 171 -3.88 -14.33 10.71
N HIS A 172 -4.94 -14.20 9.93
CA HIS A 172 -5.27 -15.11 8.84
C HIS A 172 -4.57 -14.66 7.56
N VAL A 173 -3.71 -15.50 6.99
CA VAL A 173 -2.94 -15.22 5.78
C VAL A 173 -3.63 -15.87 4.58
N TYR A 174 -3.81 -15.13 3.49
CA TYR A 174 -4.51 -15.58 2.29
C TYR A 174 -3.86 -15.03 1.02
N GLY A 175 -4.07 -15.69 -0.11
CA GLY A 175 -3.63 -15.20 -1.42
C GLY A 175 -4.62 -14.17 -1.95
N GLN A 176 -4.12 -13.09 -2.56
CA GLN A 176 -4.94 -12.09 -3.23
C GLN A 176 -4.44 -11.92 -4.66
N SER A 177 -5.37 -11.96 -5.60
CA SER A 177 -5.11 -11.71 -7.02
C SER A 177 -4.62 -10.28 -7.24
N ILE A 178 -3.45 -10.14 -7.87
CA ILE A 178 -2.83 -8.86 -8.22
C ILE A 178 -2.24 -9.00 -9.62
N ARG A 179 -2.68 -8.13 -10.56
CA ARG A 179 -2.37 -8.27 -11.99
C ARG A 179 -2.81 -9.66 -12.47
N GLY A 180 -2.00 -10.36 -13.26
CA GLY A 180 -2.27 -11.73 -13.69
C GLY A 180 -1.83 -12.82 -12.71
N GLY A 181 -1.20 -12.45 -11.59
CA GLY A 181 -0.68 -13.34 -10.56
C GLY A 181 -1.44 -13.22 -9.23
N PHE A 182 -0.83 -13.70 -8.16
CA PHE A 182 -1.30 -13.46 -6.80
C PHE A 182 -0.16 -13.10 -5.86
N ALA A 183 -0.48 -12.29 -4.85
CA ALA A 183 0.41 -11.95 -3.75
C ALA A 183 -0.16 -12.45 -2.43
N ILE A 184 0.70 -12.58 -1.43
CA ILE A 184 0.26 -12.96 -0.09
C ILE A 184 -0.22 -11.72 0.66
N ASN A 185 -1.42 -11.79 1.21
CA ASN A 185 -1.98 -10.78 2.09
C ASN A 185 -2.49 -11.41 3.40
N TYR A 186 -2.92 -10.58 4.34
CA TYR A 186 -3.42 -11.04 5.62
C TYR A 186 -4.61 -10.20 6.10
N LYS A 187 -5.54 -10.86 6.78
CA LYS A 187 -6.64 -10.21 7.48
C LYS A 187 -6.18 -9.91 8.89
N ARG A 188 -6.16 -8.63 9.25
CA ARG A 188 -5.70 -8.16 10.55
C ARG A 188 -6.57 -8.76 11.67
N ALA A 189 -5.96 -9.50 12.58
CA ALA A 189 -6.63 -9.91 13.81
C ALA A 189 -6.83 -8.72 14.78
N VAL A 190 -5.90 -7.76 14.75
CA VAL A 190 -5.92 -6.55 15.58
C VAL A 190 -5.88 -5.32 14.68
N GLN A 191 -6.93 -4.50 14.71
CA GLN A 191 -7.13 -3.43 13.71
C GLN A 191 -6.03 -2.37 13.68
N TRP A 192 -5.52 -1.97 14.85
CA TRP A 192 -4.45 -0.97 14.98
C TRP A 192 -3.05 -1.52 14.62
N ALA A 193 -2.86 -2.84 14.70
CA ALA A 193 -1.57 -3.50 14.55
C ALA A 193 -1.29 -3.87 13.08
N ALA A 194 -1.25 -2.87 12.20
CA ALA A 194 -0.95 -3.07 10.79
C ALA A 194 0.54 -3.42 10.57
N LEU A 195 0.82 -4.41 9.74
CA LEU A 195 2.17 -4.79 9.34
C LEU A 195 2.98 -3.64 8.74
N SER A 196 2.34 -2.81 7.91
CA SER A 196 2.99 -1.62 7.32
C SER A 196 3.42 -0.61 8.38
N LEU A 197 2.70 -0.49 9.50
CA LEU A 197 3.06 0.36 10.62
C LEU A 197 4.34 -0.15 11.29
N PHE A 198 4.39 -1.44 11.65
CA PHE A 198 5.60 -2.03 12.24
C PHE A 198 6.80 -1.94 11.29
N GLN A 199 6.59 -2.21 10.00
CA GLN A 199 7.63 -2.06 8.99
C GLN A 199 8.15 -0.62 8.89
N SER A 200 7.25 0.37 8.91
CA SER A 200 7.63 1.78 8.93
C SER A 200 8.44 2.13 10.19
N ILE A 201 8.04 1.66 11.38
CA ILE A 201 8.77 1.89 12.63
C ILE A 201 10.18 1.34 12.53
N TYR A 202 10.34 0.05 12.18
CA TYR A 202 11.66 -0.60 12.11
C TYR A 202 12.58 0.09 11.10
N ILE A 203 12.06 0.44 9.93
CA ILE A 203 12.84 1.08 8.87
C ILE A 203 13.18 2.52 9.25
N SER A 204 12.24 3.29 9.82
CA SER A 204 12.49 4.67 10.24
C SER A 204 13.50 4.74 11.39
N THR A 205 13.42 3.83 12.36
CA THR A 205 14.43 3.71 13.41
C THR A 205 15.78 3.34 12.82
N ALA A 206 15.84 2.35 11.93
CA ALA A 206 17.08 1.98 11.26
C ALA A 206 17.70 3.14 10.47
N LEU A 207 16.86 3.92 9.79
CA LEU A 207 17.26 5.10 9.04
C LEU A 207 17.83 6.19 9.95
N PHE A 208 17.14 6.49 11.05
CA PHE A 208 17.58 7.50 12.02
C PHE A 208 18.98 7.20 12.55
N PHE A 209 19.22 5.97 13.02
CA PHE A 209 20.54 5.55 13.46
C PHE A 209 21.56 5.57 12.32
N THR A 210 21.16 5.11 11.12
CA THR A 210 22.03 5.10 9.94
C THR A 210 22.52 6.51 9.59
N VAL A 211 21.63 7.50 9.54
CA VAL A 211 21.98 8.89 9.21
C VAL A 211 22.89 9.48 10.29
N ILE A 212 22.54 9.34 11.57
CA ILE A 212 23.34 9.90 12.67
C ILE A 212 24.73 9.26 12.71
N CYS A 213 24.80 7.93 12.76
CA CYS A 213 26.06 7.21 12.87
C CYS A 213 26.96 7.46 11.65
N THR A 214 26.39 7.48 10.44
CA THR A 214 27.15 7.76 9.22
C THR A 214 27.68 9.20 9.23
N SER A 215 26.86 10.18 9.62
CA SER A 215 27.27 11.59 9.68
C SER A 215 28.44 11.80 10.66
N VAL A 216 28.34 11.21 11.86
CA VAL A 216 29.40 11.26 12.87
C VAL A 216 30.68 10.58 12.36
N THR A 217 30.54 9.42 11.72
CA THR A 217 31.67 8.65 11.17
C THR A 217 32.39 9.44 10.07
N VAL A 218 31.65 10.01 9.11
CA VAL A 218 32.21 10.81 8.01
C VAL A 218 32.86 12.09 8.54
N TYR A 219 32.20 12.80 9.46
CA TYR A 219 32.76 14.01 10.07
C TYR A 219 34.12 13.73 10.72
N LYS A 220 34.20 12.68 11.56
CA LYS A 220 35.46 12.32 12.23
C LYS A 220 36.53 11.80 11.25
N LEU A 221 36.14 11.06 10.22
CA LEU A 221 37.06 10.55 9.20
C LEU A 221 37.65 11.66 8.33
N TYR A 222 36.88 12.73 8.04
CA TYR A 222 37.36 13.90 7.31
C TYR A 222 38.34 14.74 8.15
N PHE A 223 38.05 14.93 9.43
CA PHE A 223 38.87 15.74 10.32
C PHE A 223 40.11 15.02 10.89
N LEU A 224 40.16 13.68 10.89
CA LEU A 224 41.31 12.89 11.37
C LEU A 224 41.74 11.80 10.34
N PRO A 225 42.30 12.20 9.18
CA PRO A 225 42.60 11.28 8.09
C PRO A 225 43.72 10.26 8.41
N ASP A 226 44.66 10.61 9.29
CA ASP A 226 45.93 9.86 9.46
C ASP A 226 45.89 8.73 10.51
N ARG A 227 44.75 8.48 11.18
CA ARG A 227 44.67 7.52 12.30
C ARG A 227 43.99 6.18 11.99
N ILE A 228 43.36 6.01 10.82
CA ILE A 228 42.46 4.88 10.55
C ILE A 228 43.05 3.96 9.46
N LYS A 229 43.01 2.64 9.67
CA LYS A 229 43.58 1.67 8.72
C LYS A 229 42.84 1.71 7.39
N THR A 230 43.54 1.52 6.27
CA THR A 230 42.96 1.56 4.90
C THR A 230 41.74 0.63 4.74
N ALA A 231 41.75 -0.54 5.39
CA ALA A 231 40.62 -1.47 5.38
C ALA A 231 39.39 -0.92 6.11
N GLU A 232 39.57 -0.23 7.24
CA GLU A 232 38.48 0.39 8.01
C GLU A 232 37.89 1.59 7.26
N LYS A 233 38.73 2.35 6.56
CA LYS A 233 38.31 3.43 5.66
C LYS A 233 37.44 2.91 4.52
N ALA A 234 37.86 1.83 3.86
CA ALA A 234 37.06 1.18 2.80
C ALA A 234 35.70 0.69 3.32
N LEU A 235 35.67 0.06 4.51
CA LEU A 235 34.43 -0.37 5.16
C LEU A 235 33.51 0.82 5.50
N CYS A 236 34.05 1.94 5.97
CA CYS A 236 33.29 3.17 6.23
C CYS A 236 32.67 3.74 4.93
N VAL A 237 33.41 3.73 3.82
CA VAL A 237 32.90 4.16 2.51
C VAL A 237 31.77 3.25 2.01
N THR A 238 31.93 1.92 2.11
CA THR A 238 30.83 0.99 1.77
C THR A 238 29.59 1.22 2.64
N SER A 239 29.78 1.60 3.91
CA SER A 239 28.68 1.96 4.82
C SER A 239 27.87 3.12 4.29
N PHE A 240 28.55 4.16 3.82
CA PHE A 240 27.90 5.35 3.28
C PHE A 240 27.00 5.01 2.08
N PHE A 241 27.48 4.15 1.18
CA PHE A 241 26.65 3.66 0.07
C PHE A 241 25.45 2.83 0.55
N ILE A 242 25.64 1.92 1.51
CA ILE A 242 24.55 1.15 2.12
C ILE A 242 23.53 2.10 2.76
N SER A 243 23.98 3.15 3.46
CA SER A 243 23.13 4.18 4.05
C SER A 243 22.28 4.91 3.01
N ILE A 244 22.85 5.25 1.85
CA ILE A 244 22.11 5.84 0.71
C ILE A 244 21.06 4.86 0.17
N THR A 245 21.41 3.57 0.02
CA THR A 245 20.45 2.57 -0.43
C THR A 245 19.29 2.41 0.56
N PHE A 246 19.56 2.37 1.87
CA PHE A 246 18.51 2.35 2.89
C PHE A 246 17.66 3.62 2.90
N LEU A 247 18.27 4.80 2.68
CA LEU A 247 17.54 6.07 2.47
C LEU A 247 16.59 5.97 1.28
N PHE A 248 17.03 5.38 0.17
CA PHE A 248 16.17 5.20 -1.02
C PHE A 248 15.01 4.23 -0.75
N VAL A 249 15.27 3.12 -0.07
CA VAL A 249 14.23 2.16 0.33
C VAL A 249 13.22 2.80 1.30
N ALA A 250 13.70 3.58 2.27
CA ALA A 250 12.82 4.29 3.18
C ALA A 250 12.03 5.41 2.47
N ALA A 251 12.67 6.17 1.57
CA ALA A 251 12.04 7.21 0.79
C ALA A 251 10.94 6.66 -0.13
N THR A 252 11.16 5.52 -0.78
CA THR A 252 10.12 4.88 -1.62
C THR A 252 8.93 4.38 -0.78
N GLN A 253 9.17 3.83 0.42
CA GLN A 253 8.10 3.43 1.34
C GLN A 253 7.35 4.61 1.95
N MET A 254 8.06 5.69 2.27
CA MET A 254 7.50 6.94 2.76
C MET A 254 6.76 7.71 1.67
N MET A 255 7.23 7.70 0.41
CA MET A 255 6.54 8.31 -0.73
C MET A 255 5.21 7.62 -1.03
N LEU A 256 5.14 6.29 -0.94
CA LEU A 256 3.87 5.57 -1.06
C LEU A 256 2.91 5.92 0.09
N SER A 257 3.44 6.00 1.32
CA SER A 257 2.66 6.37 2.50
C SER A 257 2.22 7.83 2.47
N LEU A 258 3.06 8.74 1.96
CA LEU A 258 2.83 10.16 1.78
C LEU A 258 1.90 10.43 0.59
N LEU A 259 1.91 9.61 -0.47
CA LEU A 259 0.93 9.65 -1.56
C LEU A 259 -0.46 9.31 -1.03
N ILE A 260 -0.57 8.30 -0.17
CA ILE A 260 -1.82 7.96 0.53
C ILE A 260 -2.20 9.10 1.50
N LEU A 261 -1.24 9.66 2.24
CA LEU A 261 -1.48 10.80 3.13
C LEU A 261 -1.85 12.07 2.35
N LEU A 262 -1.28 12.34 1.17
CA LEU A 262 -1.63 13.44 0.25
C LEU A 262 -3.02 13.22 -0.32
N LEU A 263 -3.42 11.99 -0.66
CA LEU A 263 -4.81 11.66 -0.98
C LEU A 263 -5.76 11.97 0.19
N PHE A 264 -5.31 11.86 1.44
CA PHE A 264 -6.06 12.26 2.64
C PHE A 264 -5.87 13.74 3.05
N LEU A 265 -4.81 14.42 2.58
CA LEU A 265 -4.41 15.80 2.90
C LEU A 265 -4.67 16.79 1.76
N PHE A 266 -5.23 16.35 0.63
CA PHE A 266 -5.91 17.22 -0.35
C PHE A 266 -7.42 17.26 -0.07
N PRO A 267 -7.92 18.01 0.93
CA PRO A 267 -9.30 18.43 0.92
C PRO A 267 -9.38 19.73 0.11
N SER A 268 -9.44 19.70 -1.22
CA SER A 268 -9.85 20.92 -1.95
C SER A 268 -10.33 20.81 -3.41
N GLU A 269 -10.51 19.65 -4.05
CA GLU A 269 -11.13 19.64 -5.41
C GLU A 269 -12.16 18.53 -5.65
N VAL A 270 -12.50 17.69 -4.67
CA VAL A 270 -13.41 16.53 -4.91
C VAL A 270 -14.79 16.68 -4.27
N ILE A 271 -15.03 17.72 -3.46
CA ILE A 271 -16.34 17.93 -2.82
C ILE A 271 -17.10 19.12 -3.42
N SER A 272 -16.81 19.48 -4.66
CA SER A 272 -17.65 20.36 -5.47
C SER A 272 -18.56 19.52 -6.36
N CYS A 273 -19.75 20.04 -6.65
CA CYS A 273 -20.54 19.51 -7.76
C CYS A 273 -20.73 20.58 -8.82
N ASP A 274 -20.66 20.13 -10.06
CA ASP A 274 -21.12 20.86 -11.24
C ASP A 274 -21.80 19.85 -12.15
N ILE A 275 -23.08 19.60 -11.86
CA ILE A 275 -23.86 18.53 -12.45
C ILE A 275 -25.01 19.14 -13.23
N THR A 276 -25.14 18.75 -14.49
CA THR A 276 -26.32 19.08 -15.29
C THR A 276 -27.35 17.97 -15.11
N ALA A 277 -28.46 18.28 -14.44
CA ALA A 277 -29.59 17.37 -14.29
C ALA A 277 -30.55 17.58 -15.46
N THR A 278 -30.73 16.56 -16.30
CA THR A 278 -31.68 16.58 -17.41
C THR A 278 -32.90 15.76 -17.03
N LEU A 279 -34.07 16.35 -17.16
CA LEU A 279 -35.36 15.76 -16.84
C LEU A 279 -36.10 15.46 -18.14
N THR A 280 -36.51 14.21 -18.34
CA THR A 280 -37.27 13.79 -19.53
C THR A 280 -38.62 13.23 -19.11
N SER A 281 -39.70 13.75 -19.71
CA SER A 281 -41.04 13.25 -19.46
C SER A 281 -41.33 11.98 -20.25
N GLN A 282 -41.93 10.99 -19.60
CA GLN A 282 -42.56 9.82 -20.21
C GLN A 282 -44.05 9.72 -19.82
N SER A 283 -44.62 10.83 -19.33
CA SER A 283 -46.02 10.92 -18.91
C SER A 283 -46.94 11.27 -20.08
N TYR A 284 -48.18 10.76 -20.03
CA TYR A 284 -49.24 11.06 -21.01
C TYR A 284 -49.95 12.40 -20.78
N TYR A 285 -49.65 13.09 -19.67
CA TYR A 285 -50.21 14.38 -19.29
C TYR A 285 -49.10 15.37 -18.90
N PRO A 286 -49.34 16.69 -18.94
CA PRO A 286 -48.33 17.69 -18.59
C PRO A 286 -47.91 17.57 -17.12
N VAL A 287 -46.61 17.72 -16.85
CA VAL A 287 -46.03 17.59 -15.50
C VAL A 287 -45.20 18.82 -15.16
N TYR A 288 -45.25 19.23 -13.89
CA TYR A 288 -44.40 20.25 -13.32
C TYR A 288 -43.40 19.60 -12.37
N ALA A 289 -42.13 19.98 -12.43
CA ALA A 289 -41.09 19.42 -11.58
C ALA A 289 -40.22 20.49 -10.95
N VAL A 290 -39.76 20.25 -9.74
CA VAL A 290 -38.91 21.17 -8.98
C VAL A 290 -37.79 20.39 -8.31
N PHE A 291 -36.56 20.84 -8.48
CA PHE A 291 -35.42 20.36 -7.70
C PHE A 291 -35.27 21.20 -6.43
N THR A 292 -35.00 20.54 -5.31
CA THR A 292 -34.49 21.15 -4.08
C THR A 292 -33.05 20.70 -3.91
N PHE A 293 -32.11 21.64 -4.01
CA PHE A 293 -30.68 21.37 -3.96
C PHE A 293 -30.18 21.13 -2.53
N HIS A 294 -28.93 20.67 -2.40
CA HIS A 294 -28.26 20.37 -1.12
C HIS A 294 -28.23 21.57 -0.15
N ASP A 295 -28.20 22.80 -0.67
CA ASP A 295 -28.23 24.06 0.10
C ASP A 295 -29.66 24.50 0.50
N GLY A 296 -30.67 23.73 0.12
CA GLY A 296 -32.08 24.02 0.38
C GLY A 296 -32.73 24.99 -0.63
N ARG A 297 -31.99 25.50 -1.63
CA ARG A 297 -32.57 26.32 -2.69
C ARG A 297 -33.40 25.47 -3.63
N ARG A 298 -34.47 26.05 -4.18
CA ARG A 298 -35.31 25.40 -5.19
C ARG A 298 -34.96 25.88 -6.58
N SER A 299 -34.99 24.97 -7.55
CA SER A 299 -34.91 25.33 -8.97
C SER A 299 -36.16 26.09 -9.41
N PRO A 300 -36.10 26.78 -10.56
CA PRO A 300 -37.30 27.18 -11.28
C PRO A 300 -38.21 25.96 -11.53
N VAL A 301 -39.51 26.22 -11.62
CA VAL A 301 -40.50 25.18 -11.96
C VAL A 301 -40.27 24.75 -13.41
N LEU A 302 -39.90 23.49 -13.61
CA LEU A 302 -39.68 22.89 -14.92
C LEU A 302 -41.02 22.37 -15.45
N TYR A 303 -41.48 22.89 -16.58
CA TYR A 303 -42.73 22.48 -17.21
C TYR A 303 -42.45 21.52 -18.37
N LEU A 304 -43.07 20.35 -18.33
CA LEU A 304 -42.94 19.27 -19.30
C LEU A 304 -44.31 19.00 -19.95
N PRO A 305 -44.60 19.57 -21.14
CA PRO A 305 -45.94 19.58 -21.72
C PRO A 305 -46.40 18.24 -22.32
N TYR A 306 -45.48 17.38 -22.77
CA TYR A 306 -45.78 16.11 -23.43
C TYR A 306 -44.65 15.07 -23.25
N SER A 307 -44.96 13.79 -23.51
CA SER A 307 -44.00 12.69 -23.48
C SER A 307 -42.86 12.91 -24.48
N GLY A 308 -41.61 12.75 -24.03
CA GLY A 308 -40.40 13.05 -24.78
C GLY A 308 -39.90 14.48 -24.63
N SER A 309 -40.65 15.40 -24.01
CA SER A 309 -40.12 16.73 -23.67
C SER A 309 -39.04 16.62 -22.60
N SER A 310 -38.00 17.46 -22.72
CA SER A 310 -36.90 17.50 -21.77
C SER A 310 -36.57 18.92 -21.32
N GLN A 311 -36.13 19.04 -20.08
CA GLN A 311 -35.71 20.28 -19.43
C GLN A 311 -34.46 20.01 -18.61
N SER A 312 -33.52 20.93 -18.55
CA SER A 312 -32.29 20.76 -17.77
C SER A 312 -32.11 21.86 -16.73
N THR A 313 -31.47 21.50 -15.62
CA THR A 313 -31.05 22.46 -14.60
C THR A 313 -29.64 22.12 -14.13
N ARG A 314 -28.88 23.14 -13.74
CA ARG A 314 -27.50 23.00 -13.31
C ARG A 314 -27.43 23.04 -11.79
N ILE A 315 -26.81 22.01 -11.21
CA ILE A 315 -26.61 21.84 -9.77
C ILE A 315 -25.15 22.16 -9.50
N THR A 316 -24.90 23.31 -8.90
CA THR A 316 -23.54 23.75 -8.54
C THR A 316 -23.43 24.02 -7.04
N GLY A 317 -22.29 23.70 -6.46
CA GLY A 317 -22.02 24.02 -5.06
C GLY A 317 -20.82 23.27 -4.49
N SER A 318 -20.50 23.58 -3.24
CA SER A 318 -19.55 22.84 -2.43
C SER A 318 -20.31 21.98 -1.42
N PHE A 319 -19.75 20.82 -1.07
CA PHE A 319 -20.37 19.84 -0.16
C PHE A 319 -21.74 19.32 -0.64
N CYS A 320 -21.88 19.00 -1.92
CA CYS A 320 -23.15 18.55 -2.51
C CYS A 320 -23.66 17.19 -1.98
N ASN A 321 -22.79 16.41 -1.33
CA ASN A 321 -23.13 15.18 -0.62
C ASN A 321 -23.57 15.42 0.84
N SER A 322 -23.57 16.66 1.33
CA SER A 322 -23.98 16.96 2.72
C SER A 322 -25.48 16.75 2.97
N ARG A 323 -26.31 16.91 1.93
CA ARG A 323 -27.76 16.68 1.93
C ARG A 323 -28.20 16.17 0.56
N PRO A 324 -29.22 15.30 0.49
CA PRO A 324 -29.69 14.79 -0.79
C PRO A 324 -30.37 15.91 -1.59
N THR A 325 -30.08 15.96 -2.89
CA THR A 325 -30.89 16.73 -3.84
C THR A 325 -32.19 15.99 -4.07
N ARG A 326 -33.31 16.68 -3.91
CA ARG A 326 -34.66 16.12 -4.05
C ARG A 326 -35.32 16.63 -5.31
N LEU A 327 -35.95 15.74 -6.07
CA LEU A 327 -36.78 16.06 -7.21
C LEU A 327 -38.23 15.74 -6.87
N ASP A 328 -39.10 16.73 -7.00
CA ASP A 328 -40.53 16.61 -6.74
C ASP A 328 -41.33 16.88 -8.01
N ALA A 329 -42.28 15.99 -8.33
CA ALA A 329 -43.17 16.11 -9.49
C ALA A 329 -44.63 16.36 -9.07
N TYR A 330 -45.31 17.22 -9.83
CA TYR A 330 -46.66 17.72 -9.57
C TYR A 330 -47.53 17.64 -10.83
N ARG A 331 -48.80 17.27 -10.66
CA ARG A 331 -49.79 17.23 -11.76
C ARG A 331 -50.29 18.62 -12.15
N THR A 332 -50.18 19.58 -11.25
CA THR A 332 -50.58 20.97 -11.43
C THR A 332 -49.44 21.89 -10.98
N TYR A 333 -49.51 23.16 -11.35
CA TYR A 333 -48.51 24.14 -10.94
C TYR A 333 -48.35 24.15 -9.40
N PRO A 334 -47.12 24.05 -8.87
CA PRO A 334 -46.89 23.91 -7.43
C PRO A 334 -47.17 25.23 -6.68
N GLY A 335 -48.33 25.28 -6.00
CA GLY A 335 -48.72 26.39 -5.10
C GLY A 335 -48.34 26.15 -3.64
N TYR A 336 -48.65 27.11 -2.76
CA TYR A 336 -48.39 26.98 -1.32
C TYR A 336 -49.22 25.82 -0.74
N GLY A 337 -48.54 24.81 -0.19
CA GLY A 337 -49.18 23.60 0.36
C GLY A 337 -49.48 22.49 -0.65
N ALA A 338 -49.04 22.59 -1.91
CA ALA A 338 -49.20 21.52 -2.90
C ALA A 338 -48.33 20.29 -2.53
N TRP A 339 -48.92 19.10 -2.62
CA TRP A 339 -48.23 17.83 -2.39
C TRP A 339 -47.74 17.23 -3.71
N PRO A 340 -46.45 16.83 -3.82
CA PRO A 340 -45.96 16.15 -4.99
C PRO A 340 -46.60 14.76 -5.10
N TYR A 341 -46.92 14.35 -6.33
CA TYR A 341 -47.43 12.99 -6.56
C TYR A 341 -46.31 11.95 -6.60
N ALA A 342 -45.07 12.38 -6.86
CA ALA A 342 -43.88 11.54 -6.86
C ALA A 342 -42.65 12.36 -6.46
N SER A 343 -41.72 11.71 -5.73
CA SER A 343 -40.47 12.31 -5.28
C SER A 343 -39.32 11.34 -5.43
N SER A 344 -38.15 11.85 -5.81
CA SER A 344 -36.88 11.11 -5.81
C SER A 344 -35.81 11.90 -5.06
N GLN A 345 -34.87 11.21 -4.42
CA GLN A 345 -33.77 11.85 -3.68
C GLN A 345 -32.45 11.17 -4.04
N ALA A 346 -31.44 11.98 -4.32
CA ALA A 346 -30.10 11.49 -4.61
C ALA A 346 -29.03 12.39 -3.98
N PHE A 347 -28.04 11.77 -3.37
CA PHE A 347 -26.76 12.39 -3.06
C PHE A 347 -25.95 12.48 -4.35
N LEU A 348 -25.53 13.69 -4.73
CA LEU A 348 -24.88 13.99 -6.00
C LEU A 348 -23.51 14.62 -5.74
N GLU A 349 -22.46 14.09 -6.39
CA GLU A 349 -21.06 14.52 -6.19
C GLU A 349 -20.24 14.42 -7.48
N GLY A 350 -19.41 15.43 -7.74
CA GLY A 350 -18.52 15.51 -8.91
C GLY A 350 -19.07 16.32 -10.09
N TYR A 351 -18.54 16.06 -11.29
CA TYR A 351 -18.76 16.87 -12.49
C TYR A 351 -19.39 16.02 -13.60
N GLY A 352 -20.55 16.40 -14.15
CA GLY A 352 -21.14 15.60 -15.23
C GLY A 352 -22.62 15.80 -15.46
N VAL A 353 -23.28 14.76 -15.96
CA VAL A 353 -24.70 14.78 -16.33
C VAL A 353 -25.45 13.64 -15.63
N VAL A 354 -26.60 13.96 -15.05
CA VAL A 354 -27.56 12.98 -14.54
C VAL A 354 -28.89 13.11 -15.27
N ASN A 355 -29.48 12.00 -15.67
CA ASN A 355 -30.79 11.98 -16.30
C ASN A 355 -31.86 11.52 -15.30
N TYR A 356 -32.99 12.20 -15.29
CA TYR A 356 -34.19 11.84 -14.53
C TYR A 356 -35.34 11.58 -15.50
N SER A 357 -36.06 10.48 -15.29
CA SER A 357 -37.26 10.13 -16.03
C SER A 357 -38.48 10.35 -15.15
N VAL A 358 -39.46 11.11 -15.66
CA VAL A 358 -40.73 11.38 -14.98
C VAL A 358 -41.82 10.54 -15.65
N LEU A 359 -42.36 9.57 -14.91
CA LEU A 359 -43.46 8.72 -15.33
C LEU A 359 -44.80 9.21 -14.74
N SER A 360 -45.87 8.56 -15.17
CA SER A 360 -47.24 8.86 -14.72
C SER A 360 -47.48 8.51 -13.24
N ASP A 361 -46.63 7.65 -12.68
CA ASP A 361 -46.74 7.05 -11.36
C ASP A 361 -45.48 7.20 -10.51
N GLY A 362 -44.36 7.68 -11.09
CA GLY A 362 -43.12 7.82 -10.34
C GLY A 362 -42.07 8.70 -11.01
N VAL A 363 -40.98 8.94 -10.29
CA VAL A 363 -39.81 9.69 -10.77
C VAL A 363 -38.55 8.89 -10.43
N PHE A 364 -37.69 8.68 -11.42
CA PHE A 364 -36.53 7.82 -11.28
C PHE A 364 -35.29 8.48 -11.88
N MET A 365 -34.14 8.28 -11.22
CA MET A 365 -32.84 8.68 -11.77
C MET A 365 -32.34 7.56 -12.69
N GLY A 366 -32.12 7.92 -13.96
CA GLY A 366 -31.60 7.03 -15.01
C GLY A 366 -30.09 7.13 -15.17
N ALA A 367 -29.63 7.34 -16.40
CA ALA A 367 -28.22 7.31 -16.77
C ALA A 367 -27.39 8.42 -16.10
N LYS A 368 -26.15 8.08 -15.76
CA LYS A 368 -25.15 8.96 -15.14
C LYS A 368 -23.90 8.95 -16.00
N VAL A 369 -23.38 10.12 -16.37
CA VAL A 369 -22.18 10.26 -17.19
C VAL A 369 -21.26 11.30 -16.55
N GLY A 370 -20.02 10.90 -16.23
CA GLY A 370 -18.99 11.78 -15.65
C GLY A 370 -19.08 12.01 -14.14
N VAL A 371 -20.22 11.69 -13.50
CA VAL A 371 -20.45 11.94 -12.06
C VAL A 371 -19.67 10.98 -11.18
N ILE A 372 -19.02 11.50 -10.12
CA ILE A 372 -18.15 10.74 -9.21
C ILE A 372 -18.97 9.83 -8.30
N CYS A 373 -20.07 10.35 -7.74
CA CYS A 373 -21.02 9.57 -6.95
C CYS A 373 -22.44 10.11 -7.14
N ALA A 374 -23.38 9.21 -7.39
CA ALA A 374 -24.80 9.52 -7.40
C ALA A 374 -25.56 8.36 -6.74
N ALA A 375 -25.80 8.46 -5.44
CA ALA A 375 -26.50 7.44 -4.66
C ALA A 375 -27.87 7.99 -4.25
N GLY A 376 -28.95 7.37 -4.72
CA GLY A 376 -30.30 7.85 -4.47
C GLY A 376 -31.31 6.71 -4.45
N ASP A 377 -32.48 6.98 -3.86
CA ASP A 377 -33.61 6.07 -3.92
C ASP A 377 -33.94 5.82 -5.40
N CYS A 378 -33.92 4.55 -5.83
CA CYS A 378 -34.31 4.11 -7.16
C CYS A 378 -35.83 4.22 -7.39
N GLY A 379 -36.42 5.36 -6.97
CA GLY A 379 -37.85 5.62 -6.87
C GLY A 379 -38.51 4.77 -5.78
N ARG A 380 -39.22 5.41 -4.86
CA ARG A 380 -40.36 4.77 -4.21
C ARG A 380 -41.58 5.06 -5.06
N GLY A 381 -41.80 4.18 -6.03
CA GLY A 381 -43.11 3.88 -6.61
C GLY A 381 -43.50 2.50 -6.12
#